data_AF-A0A354HRN1-F1
#
_entry.id   AF-A0A354HRN1-F1
#
_cell.length_a   1.000
_cell.length_b   1.000
_cell.length_c   1.000
_cell.angle_alpha   90.00
_cell.angle_beta   90.00
_cell.angle_gamma   90.00
#
_symmetry.space_group_name_H-M   'P 1'
#
loop_
_entity.id
_entity.type
_entity.pdbx_description
1 polymer ?
#
loop_
_entity_poly.entity_id
_entity_poly.type
_entity_poly.pdbx_seq_one_letter_code
_entity_poly.pdbx_strand_id
1 'polypeptide(L)' 'KGYNPINQIVGYLVSADPAYITSFNNARNLIRKLERDDILEELVSAYLKGVR' A
#
# COMPACT_ATOMS: atom_id res chain seq x y z
N LYS A 1 9.13 -14.03 -3.97
CA LYS A 1 7.90 -14.86 -3.98
C LYS A 1 7.07 -14.72 -5.27
N GLY A 2 7.55 -14.03 -6.32
CA GLY A 2 6.82 -13.92 -7.60
C GLY A 2 5.59 -13.01 -7.60
N TYR A 3 5.15 -12.48 -6.46
CA TYR A 3 4.08 -11.48 -6.41
C TYR A 3 4.51 -10.20 -7.11
N ASN A 4 3.60 -9.60 -7.89
CA ASN A 4 3.75 -8.25 -8.40
C ASN A 4 3.46 -7.27 -7.24
N PRO A 5 4.46 -6.49 -6.76
CA PRO A 5 4.27 -5.59 -5.63
C PRO A 5 3.17 -4.55 -5.84
N ILE A 6 3.00 -4.07 -7.08
CA ILE A 6 1.97 -3.09 -7.43
C ILE A 6 0.58 -3.69 -7.20
N ASN A 7 0.33 -4.90 -7.72
CA ASN A 7 -0.97 -5.56 -7.56
C ASN A 7 -1.30 -5.84 -6.09
N GLN A 8 -0.29 -6.17 -5.28
CA GLN A 8 -0.49 -6.40 -3.84
C GLN A 8 -0.88 -5.10 -3.12
N ILE A 9 -0.21 -3.99 -3.43
CA ILE A 9 -0.50 -2.67 -2.84
C ILE A 9 -1.90 -2.20 -3.30
N VAL A 10 -2.20 -2.27 -4.59
CA VAL A 10 -3.51 -1.90 -5.14
C VAL A 10 -4.63 -2.75 -4.52
N GLY A 11 -4.44 -4.07 -4.46
CA GLY A 11 -5.41 -4.98 -3.85
C GLY A 11 -5.67 -4.65 -2.38
N TYR A 12 -4.63 -4.35 -1.62
CA TYR A 12 -4.76 -3.93 -0.23
C TYR A 12 -5.50 -2.59 -0.08
N LEU A 13 -5.12 -1.57 -0.87
CA LEU A 13 -5.73 -0.24 -0.79
C LEU A 13 -7.23 -0.29 -1.12
N VAL A 14 -7.63 -1.08 -2.11
CA VAL A 14 -9.04 -1.22 -2.51
C VAL A 14 -9.84 -2.07 -1.51
N SER A 15 -9.34 -3.25 -1.12
CA SER A 15 -10.11 -4.24 -0.35
C SER A 15 -10.00 -4.11 1.17
N ALA A 16 -8.98 -3.40 1.67
CA ALA A 16 -8.54 -3.44 3.07
C ALA A 16 -8.04 -4.79 3.58
N ASP A 17 -7.97 -5.82 2.73
CA ASP A 17 -7.59 -7.17 3.17
C ASP A 17 -6.06 -7.29 3.34
N PRO A 18 -5.56 -7.47 4.58
CA PRO A 18 -4.12 -7.59 4.84
C PRO A 18 -3.49 -8.86 4.25
N ALA A 19 -4.27 -9.81 3.74
CA ALA A 19 -3.76 -10.99 3.04
C ALA A 19 -2.98 -10.62 1.77
N TYR A 20 -3.31 -9.49 1.11
CA TYR A 20 -2.56 -8.96 -0.02
C TYR A 20 -1.11 -8.57 0.36
N ILE A 21 -0.83 -8.25 1.61
CA ILE A 21 0.52 -7.88 2.03
C ILE A 21 1.20 -9.09 2.66
N THR A 22 2.40 -9.43 2.19
CA THR A 22 3.15 -10.56 2.76
C THR A 22 3.68 -10.22 4.15
N SER A 23 3.92 -11.23 4.99
CA SER A 23 4.55 -11.05 6.31
C SER A 23 6.08 -10.88 6.26
N PHE A 24 6.69 -10.89 5.07
CA PHE A 24 8.14 -10.72 4.92
C PHE A 24 8.57 -9.38 5.52
N ASN A 25 9.65 -9.39 6.30
CA ASN A 25 10.17 -8.21 7.01
C ASN A 25 9.10 -7.42 7.78
N ASN A 26 8.12 -8.12 8.38
CA ASN A 26 7.05 -7.51 9.16
C ASN A 26 6.14 -6.54 8.36
N ALA A 27 6.18 -6.57 7.03
CA ALA A 27 5.48 -5.60 6.17
C ALA A 27 3.96 -5.53 6.44
N ARG A 28 3.29 -6.68 6.57
CA ARG A 28 1.85 -6.74 6.91
C ARG A 28 1.51 -6.05 8.23
N ASN A 29 2.37 -6.15 9.24
CA ASN A 29 2.09 -5.50 10.52
C ASN A 29 2.42 -4.02 10.48
N LEU A 30 3.42 -3.61 9.69
CA LEU A 30 3.75 -2.19 9.51
C LEU A 30 2.62 -1.43 8.81
N ILE A 31 2.12 -1.96 7.69
CA ILE A 31 1.09 -1.27 6.91
C ILE A 31 -0.25 -1.17 7.67
N ARG A 32 -0.57 -2.13 8.54
CA ARG A 32 -1.78 -2.12 9.40
C ARG A 32 -1.75 -1.07 10.51
N LYS A 33 -0.62 -0.39 10.73
CA LYS A 33 -0.51 0.70 11.71
C LYS A 33 -0.86 2.06 11.11
N LEU A 34 -1.06 2.11 9.79
CA LEU A 34 -1.38 3.31 9.04
C LEU A 34 -2.85 3.25 8.65
N GLU A 35 -3.52 4.39 8.68
CA GLU A 35 -4.84 4.51 8.07
C GLU A 35 -4.68 4.53 6.54
N ARG A 36 -5.66 3.97 5.82
CA ARG A 36 -5.54 3.81 4.35
C ARG A 36 -5.69 5.13 3.61
N ASP A 37 -6.48 6.04 4.14
CA ASP A 37 -6.62 7.41 3.66
C ASP A 37 -5.29 8.16 3.75
N ASP A 38 -4.54 8.01 4.86
CA ASP A 38 -3.18 8.60 4.97
C ASP A 38 -2.26 8.10 3.83
N ILE A 39 -2.30 6.79 3.54
CA ILE A 39 -1.49 6.22 2.45
C ILE A 39 -1.94 6.77 1.09
N LEU A 40 -3.26 6.85 0.84
CA LEU A 40 -3.79 7.36 -0.42
C LEU A 40 -3.50 8.85 -0.60
N GLU A 41 -3.61 9.65 0.45
CA GLU A 41 -3.30 11.08 0.43
C GLU A 41 -1.85 11.32 0.05
N GLU A 42 -0.91 10.61 0.68
CA GLU A 42 0.52 10.73 0.34
C GLU A 42 0.81 10.28 -1.09
N LEU A 43 0.18 9.19 -1.56
CA LEU A 43 0.33 8.72 -2.94
C LEU A 43 -0.16 9.75 -3.96
N VAL A 44 -1.32 10.36 -3.73
CA VAL A 44 -1.89 11.39 -4.62
C VAL A 44 -1.04 12.66 -4.57
N SER A 45 -0.60 13.08 -3.38
CA SER A 45 0.29 14.22 -3.18
C SER A 45 1.61 14.04 -3.94
N ALA A 46 2.24 12.86 -3.83
CA ALA A 46 3.46 12.53 -4.54
C ALA A 46 3.27 12.50 -6.06
N TYR A 47 2.17 11.93 -6.55
CA TYR A 47 1.84 11.92 -7.97
C TYR A 47 1.71 13.35 -8.52
N LEU A 48 0.95 14.22 -7.85
CA LEU A 48 0.76 15.62 -8.27
C LEU A 48 2.04 16.45 -8.21
N LYS A 49 2.97 16.15 -7.29
CA LYS A 49 4.30 16.78 -7.26
C LYS A 49 5.13 16.46 -8.51
N GLY A 50 5.03 15.23 -9.04
CA GLY A 50 5.74 14.81 -10.25
C GLY A 50 5.08 15.25 -11.56
N VAL A 51 3.84 15.73 -11.51
CA VAL A 51 3.08 16.27 -12.66
C VAL A 51 3.36 17.76 -12.88
N ARG A 52 4.08 18.43 -11.97
CA ARG A 52 4.47 19.84 -12.07
C ARG A 52 5.86 20.04 -12.66
#